data_AF-A0A520IBF1-F1
#
_entry.id   AF-A0A520IBF1-F1
#
_cell.length_a   1.000
_cell.length_b   1.000
_cell.length_c   1.000
_cell.angle_alpha   90.00
_cell.angle_beta   90.00
_cell.angle_gamma   90.00
#
_symmetry.space_group_name_H-M   'P 1'
#
loop_
_entity.id
_entity.type
_entity.pdbx_description
1 polymer ?
#
loop_
_entity_poly.entity_id
_entity_poly.type
_entity_poly.pdbx_seq_one_letter_code
_entity_poly.pdbx_strand_id
1 'polypeptide(L)' 'KLLSYLLHHKGKVVSRTELIEHIYDQDFDRDSNTIEVFVTRIRKKLGQDVITTIRGLGYSLEDPDA' A
#
# COMPACT_ATOMS: atom_id res chain seq x y z
N LYS A 1 3.04 8.91 -3.31
CA LYS A 1 3.49 8.79 -1.90
C LYS A 1 3.38 7.35 -1.41
N LEU A 2 2.21 6.69 -1.46
CA LEU A 2 2.04 5.26 -1.09
C LEU A 2 3.09 4.31 -1.69
N LEU A 3 3.22 4.29 -3.02
CA LEU A 3 4.17 3.40 -3.69
C LEU A 3 5.63 3.66 -3.26
N SER A 4 6.01 4.93 -3.11
CA SER A 4 7.35 5.28 -2.65
C SER A 4 7.60 4.77 -1.23
N TYR A 5 6.60 4.88 -0.34
CA TYR A 5 6.69 4.36 1.02
C TYR A 5 6.83 2.84 1.04
N LEU A 6 5.97 2.14 0.28
CA LEU A 6 6.05 0.69 0.11
C LEU A 6 7.38 0.23 -0.53
N LEU A 7 7.95 1.01 -1.45
CA LEU A 7 9.27 0.76 -2.03
C LEU A 7 10.41 0.92 -1.00
N HIS A 8 10.33 1.92 -0.13
CA HIS A 8 11.28 2.07 0.98
C HIS A 8 11.12 0.96 2.03
N HIS A 9 9.97 0.30 2.10
CA HIS A 9 9.66 -0.78 3.05
C HIS A 9 9.40 -2.10 2.31
N LYS A 10 10.07 -2.30 1.18
CA LYS A 10 9.97 -3.53 0.39
C LYS A 10 10.33 -4.77 1.22
N GLY A 11 9.52 -5.82 1.11
CA GLY A 11 9.63 -7.02 1.93
C GLY A 11 9.13 -6.87 3.37
N LYS A 12 8.62 -5.71 3.77
CA LYS A 12 7.94 -5.51 5.07
C LYS A 12 6.45 -5.35 4.88
N VAL A 13 5.71 -5.89 5.85
CA VAL A 13 4.26 -5.75 5.92
C VAL A 13 3.94 -4.40 6.56
N VAL A 14 3.30 -3.52 5.79
CA VAL A 14 2.85 -2.22 6.28
C VAL A 14 1.35 -2.26 6.53
N SER A 15 0.94 -1.85 7.73
CA SER A 15 -0.46 -1.86 8.11
C SER A 15 -1.28 -0.78 7.37
N ARG A 16 -2.59 -1.01 7.22
CA ARG A 16 -3.48 -0.01 6.60
C ARG A 16 -3.43 1.32 7.35
N THR A 17 -3.39 1.27 8.68
CA THR A 17 -3.33 2.45 9.55
C THR A 17 -2.06 3.26 9.30
N GLU A 18 -0.90 2.59 9.26
CA GLU A 18 0.40 3.23 9.04
C GLU A 18 0.48 3.88 7.65
N LEU A 19 -0.07 3.23 6.63
CA LEU A 19 -0.18 3.82 5.28
C LEU A 19 -1.09 5.06 5.26
N ILE A 20 -2.18 5.05 6.04
CA ILE A 20 -3.09 6.21 6.14
C ILE A 20 -2.37 7.36 6.85
N GLU A 21 -1.74 7.11 7.99
CA GLU A 21 -0.99 8.12 8.76
C GLU A 21 0.14 8.75 7.93
N HIS A 22 0.85 7.97 7.11
CA HIS A 22 1.93 8.49 6.26
C HIS A 22 1.46 9.24 5.00
N ILE A 23 0.20 9.07 4.59
CA ILE A 23 -0.33 9.69 3.37
C ILE A 23 -1.19 10.90 3.68
N TYR A 24 -1.89 10.87 4.80
CA TYR A 24 -2.84 11.88 5.24
C TYR A 24 -2.30 12.58 6.47
N ASP A 25 -1.57 13.67 6.26
CA ASP A 25 -1.05 14.49 7.35
C ASP A 25 -2.18 15.25 8.07
N GLN A 26 -3.14 15.82 7.34
CA GLN A 26 -4.26 16.57 7.92
C GLN A 26 -5.50 16.53 6.99
N ASP A 27 -6.67 16.34 7.59
CA ASP A 27 -7.97 16.88 7.14
C ASP A 27 -8.85 16.21 6.06
N PHE A 28 -8.79 14.90 5.77
CA PHE A 28 -9.88 14.32 4.98
C PHE A 28 -10.41 12.98 5.49
N ASP A 29 -11.73 12.92 5.47
CA ASP A 29 -12.63 11.88 5.95
C ASP A 29 -12.12 10.45 5.70
N ARG A 30 -12.43 9.59 6.67
CA ARG A 30 -11.94 8.21 6.80
C ARG A 30 -12.54 7.29 5.74
N ASP A 31 -12.26 7.51 4.47
CA ASP A 31 -12.56 6.52 3.44
C ASP A 31 -11.53 5.40 3.53
N SER A 32 -11.86 4.41 4.37
CA SER A 32 -11.11 3.16 4.61
C SER A 32 -10.76 2.41 3.31
N ASN A 33 -11.43 2.76 2.19
CA ASN A 33 -11.30 2.13 0.88
C ASN A 33 -10.24 2.81 0.00
N THR A 34 -9.69 3.96 0.40
CA THR A 34 -8.75 4.72 -0.45
C THR A 34 -7.47 3.95 -0.72
N ILE A 35 -6.95 3.23 0.29
CA ILE A 35 -5.77 2.37 0.14
C ILE A 35 -6.01 1.29 -0.92
N GLU A 36 -7.21 0.69 -0.94
CA GLU A 36 -7.56 -0.35 -1.92
C GLU A 36 -7.61 0.21 -3.35
N VAL A 37 -8.13 1.42 -3.52
CA VAL A 37 -8.13 2.12 -4.82
C VAL A 37 -6.69 2.40 -5.28
N PHE A 38 -5.82 2.86 -4.38
CA PHE A 38 -4.42 3.10 -4.71
C PHE A 38 -3.68 1.81 -5.05
N VAL A 39 -3.83 0.77 -4.25
CA VAL A 39 -3.25 -0.56 -4.51
C VAL A 39 -3.72 -1.09 -5.85
N THR A 40 -5.02 -0.98 -6.16
CA THR A 40 -5.59 -1.41 -7.45
C THR A 40 -5.00 -0.61 -8.61
N ARG A 41 -4.85 0.73 -8.48
CA ARG A 41 -4.23 1.57 -9.51
C ARG A 41 -2.75 1.22 -9.72
N ILE A 42 -2.02 0.94 -8.64
CA ILE A 42 -0.61 0.52 -8.71
C ILE A 42 -0.51 -0.83 -9.39
N ARG A 43 -1.32 -1.83 -8.99
CA ARG A 43 -1.35 -3.15 -9.61
C ARG A 43 -1.67 -3.08 -11.11
N LYS A 44 -2.60 -2.20 -11.50
CA LYS A 44 -2.94 -1.97 -12.90
C LYS A 44 -1.79 -1.34 -13.71
N LYS A 45 -0.89 -0.60 -13.06
CA LYS A 45 0.25 0.06 -13.73
C LYS A 45 1.54 -0.76 -13.73
N LEU A 46 1.82 -1.49 -12.65
CA LEU A 46 3.10 -2.18 -12.41
C LEU A 46 2.99 -3.71 -12.49
N GLY A 47 1.78 -4.28 -12.38
CA GLY A 47 1.56 -5.72 -12.32
C GLY A 47 0.84 -6.12 -11.03
N GLN A 48 0.09 -7.22 -11.07
CA GLN A 48 -0.73 -7.64 -9.93
C GLN A 48 0.13 -8.18 -8.77
N ASP A 49 1.32 -8.69 -9.10
CA ASP A 49 2.24 -9.37 -8.18
C ASP A 49 3.12 -8.43 -7.35
N VAL A 50 3.12 -7.13 -7.65
CA VAL A 50 3.98 -6.15 -6.96
C VAL A 50 3.50 -5.78 -5.56
N ILE A 51 2.20 -5.98 -5.25
CA ILE A 51 1.65 -5.73 -3.92
C ILE A 51 0.89 -6.97 -3.48
N THR A 52 1.31 -7.54 -2.36
CA THR A 52 0.64 -8.65 -1.68
C THR A 52 -0.21 -8.10 -0.54
N THR A 53 -1.48 -8.51 -0.50
CA THR A 53 -2.40 -8.13 0.58
C THR A 53 -2.44 -9.24 1.61
N ILE A 54 -1.96 -8.96 2.81
CA ILE A 54 -1.97 -9.90 3.93
C ILE A 54 -3.19 -9.57 4.80
N ARG A 55 -4.22 -10.42 4.73
CA ARG A 55 -5.46 -10.24 5.49
C ARG A 55 -5.15 -10.11 6.99
N GLY A 56 -5.69 -9.06 7.61
CA GLY A 56 -5.52 -8.77 9.04
C GLY A 56 -4.20 -8.09 9.42
N LEU A 57 -3.22 -7.99 8.51
CA LEU A 57 -1.92 -7.38 8.78
C LEU A 57 -1.68 -6.11 7.93
N GLY A 58 -2.01 -6.14 6.64
CA GLY A 58 -1.85 -4.98 5.75
C GLY A 58 -1.39 -5.34 4.34
N TYR A 59 -0.44 -4.56 3.82
CA TYR A 59 0.08 -4.65 2.47
C TYR A 59 1.60 -4.79 2.50
N SER A 60 2.13 -5.70 1.69
CA SER A 60 3.56 -5.87 1.47
C SER A 60 3.88 -5.61 0.01
N LEU A 61 5.00 -4.94 -0.26
CA LEU A 61 5.56 -4.86 -1.61
C LEU A 61 6.52 -6.03 -1.79
N GLU A 62 6.21 -6.92 -2.73
CA GLU A 62 7.10 -8.00 -3.15
C GLU A 62 7.74 -7.62 -4.48
N ASP A 63 9.02 -7.98 -4.65
CA ASP A 63 9.62 -7.92 -5.98
C ASP A 63 9.13 -9.16 -6.74
N PRO A 64 8.55 -9.02 -7.94
CA PRO A 64 8.30 -10.17 -8.80
C PRO A 64 9.60 -10.89 -9.23
N ASP A 65 10.78 -10.28 -9.02
CA ASP A 65 12.10 -10.79 -9.39
C ASP A 65 12.95 -11.31 -8.19
N ALA A 66 12.40 -11.40 -6.98
CA ALA A 66 13.12 -11.88 -5.79
C ALA A 66 13.01 -13.40 -5.56
#